data_AF-A0A1H9USV4-F1
#
_entry.id   AF-A0A1H9USV4-F1
#
_cell.length_a   1.000
_cell.length_b   1.000
_cell.length_c   1.000
_cell.angle_alpha   90.00
_cell.angle_beta   90.00
_cell.angle_gamma   90.00
#
_symmetry.space_group_name_H-M   'P 1'
#
loop_
_entity.id
_entity.type
_entity.pdbx_description
1 polymer ?
#
loop_
_entity_poly.entity_id
_entity_poly.type
_entity_poly.pdbx_seq_one_letter_code
_entity_poly.pdbx_strand_id
1 'polypeptide(L)'
;MGINTITESFTNSTPIFIPEEETSGSGPASPYPSIIPVEMPGTILKVTVTLRGLTHSHPGDLVMLLVAPSEDNAMIMRSAGSSFNIVNTTITFDDDAADPLPEFNKIESGTFQPTDYGREKGEESGGANPVPPAPVPSTNSQLSIFDGQSPNGNWKLYVYDQFGDDIGVMVFGWSLTITTTVI
;
A
#
# COMPACT_ATOMS: atom_id res chain seq x y z
N MET A 1 -2.58 28.26 -22.41
CA MET A 1 -1.33 27.49 -22.27
C MET A 1 -1.72 26.14 -21.71
N GLY A 2 -1.36 25.04 -22.37
CA GLY A 2 -1.72 23.70 -21.90
C GLY A 2 -0.90 23.34 -20.66
N ILE A 3 -1.53 22.65 -19.70
CA ILE A 3 -0.80 21.98 -18.63
C ILE A 3 0.04 20.86 -19.25
N ASN A 4 1.36 20.94 -19.08
CA ASN A 4 2.26 19.87 -19.51
C ASN A 4 2.35 18.86 -18.36
N THR A 5 2.04 17.60 -18.64
CA THR A 5 2.12 16.53 -17.63
C THR A 5 3.22 15.54 -17.96
N ILE A 6 3.90 15.04 -16.92
CA ILE A 6 4.90 13.98 -17.02
C ILE A 6 4.45 12.83 -16.14
N THR A 7 4.45 11.62 -16.68
CA THR A 7 4.13 10.39 -15.93
C THR A 7 5.34 9.48 -15.93
N GLU A 8 5.81 9.09 -14.74
CA GLU A 8 6.92 8.16 -14.55
C GLU A 8 6.55 7.06 -13.55
N SER A 9 7.20 5.90 -13.70
CA SER A 9 7.01 4.75 -12.81
C SER A 9 8.34 4.35 -12.18
N PHE A 10 8.34 4.22 -10.86
CA PHE A 10 9.47 3.85 -10.03
C PHE A 10 9.16 2.50 -9.39
N THR A 11 10.15 1.62 -9.23
CA THR A 11 9.92 0.26 -8.72
C THR A 11 11.02 -0.15 -7.76
N ASN A 12 10.62 -0.71 -6.62
CA ASN A 12 11.50 -1.52 -5.78
C ASN A 12 11.09 -2.98 -5.95
N SER A 13 11.95 -3.76 -6.61
CA SER A 13 11.70 -5.18 -6.89
C SER A 13 12.17 -6.13 -5.79
N THR A 14 12.64 -5.60 -4.65
CA THR A 14 13.03 -6.42 -3.50
C THR A 14 11.79 -7.12 -2.96
N PRO A 15 11.82 -8.46 -2.77
CA PRO A 15 10.72 -9.17 -2.14
C PRO A 15 10.40 -8.59 -0.75
N ILE A 16 9.12 -8.55 -0.40
CA ILE A 16 8.65 -8.16 0.93
C ILE A 16 8.02 -9.39 1.57
N PHE A 17 8.67 -9.96 2.59
CA PHE A 17 8.17 -11.10 3.36
C PHE A 17 7.21 -10.60 4.45
N ILE A 18 6.11 -11.31 4.68
CA ILE A 18 5.02 -10.86 5.54
C ILE A 18 4.61 -12.02 6.46
N PRO A 19 4.78 -11.93 7.79
CA PRO A 19 5.63 -10.97 8.50
C PRO A 19 7.15 -11.27 8.33
N GLU A 20 8.01 -10.50 9.00
CA GLU A 20 9.49 -10.58 8.92
C GLU A 20 10.07 -11.96 9.23
N GLU A 21 9.45 -12.70 10.16
CA GLU A 21 9.83 -14.08 10.46
C GLU A 21 8.80 -15.05 9.87
N GLU A 22 9.25 -16.16 9.27
CA GLU A 22 8.37 -17.28 8.89
C GLU A 22 7.90 -18.09 10.12
N THR A 23 7.69 -17.39 11.23
CA THR A 23 7.00 -17.90 12.40
C THR A 23 5.55 -17.43 12.30
N SER A 24 4.62 -18.27 12.73
CA SER A 24 3.16 -18.04 12.74
C SER A 24 2.70 -16.86 13.62
N GLY A 25 3.45 -15.75 13.70
CA GLY A 25 3.13 -14.58 14.51
C GLY A 25 2.73 -13.38 13.65
N SER A 26 1.99 -12.42 14.23
CA SER A 26 1.70 -11.12 13.64
C SER A 26 2.92 -10.19 13.67
N GLY A 27 3.08 -9.26 12.74
CA GLY A 27 4.16 -8.28 12.83
C GLY A 27 4.46 -7.46 11.57
N PRO A 28 5.52 -6.62 11.62
CA PRO A 28 5.99 -5.90 10.45
C PRO A 28 6.53 -6.88 9.40
N ALA A 29 6.41 -6.50 8.13
CA ALA A 29 7.04 -7.19 7.03
C ALA A 29 8.58 -7.01 7.03
N SER A 30 9.28 -7.64 6.09
CA SER A 30 10.70 -7.39 5.84
C SER A 30 10.98 -7.23 4.33
N PRO A 31 11.51 -6.08 3.87
CA PRO A 31 11.92 -4.92 4.66
C PRO A 31 10.75 -4.08 5.19
N TYR A 32 10.98 -3.32 6.28
CA TYR A 32 10.01 -2.41 6.87
C TYR A 32 10.67 -1.09 7.33
N PRO A 33 10.49 0.03 6.59
CA PRO A 33 9.73 0.15 5.35
C PRO A 33 10.45 -0.43 4.13
N SER A 34 9.68 -0.72 3.07
CA SER A 34 10.20 -0.83 1.71
C SER A 34 10.25 0.56 1.06
N ILE A 35 11.39 0.94 0.47
CA ILE A 35 11.64 2.32 0.04
C ILE A 35 11.78 2.41 -1.48
N ILE A 36 11.17 3.43 -2.09
CA ILE A 36 11.41 3.87 -3.48
C ILE A 36 11.94 5.30 -3.46
N PRO A 37 13.19 5.56 -3.87
CA PRO A 37 13.68 6.92 -4.10
C PRO A 37 13.11 7.47 -5.41
N VAL A 38 12.52 8.66 -5.35
CA VAL A 38 11.94 9.36 -6.51
C VAL A 38 12.68 10.67 -6.73
N GLU A 39 12.98 10.95 -8.00
CA GLU A 39 13.45 12.25 -8.48
C GLU A 39 12.77 12.52 -9.82
N MET A 40 11.86 13.49 -9.87
CA MET A 40 11.14 13.89 -11.08
C MET A 40 10.70 15.36 -11.02
N PRO A 41 10.56 16.05 -12.14
CA PRO A 41 10.15 17.46 -12.14
C PRO A 41 8.65 17.62 -11.85
N GLY A 42 8.29 18.82 -11.38
CA GLY A 42 6.90 19.26 -11.23
C GLY A 42 6.29 18.95 -9.86
N THR A 43 4.97 19.11 -9.79
CA THR A 43 4.16 18.82 -8.60
C THR A 43 3.19 17.70 -8.90
N ILE A 44 2.93 16.84 -7.92
CA ILE A 44 2.06 15.67 -8.06
C ILE A 44 0.64 16.11 -8.48
N LEU A 45 0.11 15.43 -9.49
CA LEU A 45 -1.29 15.45 -9.90
C LEU A 45 -2.00 14.12 -9.67
N LYS A 46 -1.23 13.02 -9.65
CA LYS A 46 -1.78 11.69 -9.44
C LYS A 46 -0.69 10.74 -8.96
N VAL A 47 -1.07 9.86 -8.05
CA VAL A 47 -0.27 8.72 -7.60
C VAL A 47 -1.08 7.44 -7.80
N THR A 48 -0.44 6.39 -8.31
CA THR A 48 -0.96 5.02 -8.23
C THR A 48 0.11 4.09 -7.67
N VAL A 49 -0.30 3.09 -6.91
CA VAL A 49 0.59 2.09 -6.30
C VAL A 49 0.28 0.73 -6.88
N THR A 50 1.27 -0.05 -7.27
CA THR A 50 1.06 -1.43 -7.73
C THR A 50 1.84 -2.41 -6.87
N LEU A 51 1.13 -3.30 -6.18
CA LEU A 51 1.70 -4.45 -5.47
C LEU A 51 1.85 -5.61 -6.45
N ARG A 52 3.02 -6.26 -6.47
CA ARG A 52 3.34 -7.22 -7.53
C ARG A 52 3.62 -8.61 -6.95
N GLY A 53 2.76 -9.55 -7.30
CA GLY A 53 2.88 -10.95 -6.89
C GLY A 53 2.64 -11.18 -5.40
N LEU A 54 1.62 -10.53 -4.85
CA LEU A 54 1.18 -10.71 -3.47
C LEU A 54 0.58 -12.11 -3.28
N THR A 55 1.07 -12.83 -2.29
CA THR A 55 0.56 -14.13 -1.85
C THR A 55 0.33 -14.06 -0.35
N HIS A 56 -0.86 -14.44 0.13
CA HIS A 56 -1.24 -14.47 1.55
C HIS A 56 -2.48 -15.36 1.72
N SER A 57 -2.54 -16.19 2.77
CA SER A 57 -3.71 -17.02 3.05
C SER A 57 -4.88 -16.24 3.64
N HIS A 58 -4.61 -15.16 4.38
CA HIS A 58 -5.61 -14.28 4.99
C HIS A 58 -5.32 -12.81 4.67
N PRO A 59 -5.62 -12.31 3.46
CA PRO A 59 -5.32 -10.92 3.10
C PRO A 59 -6.03 -9.88 3.98
N GLY A 60 -7.09 -10.27 4.70
CA GLY A 60 -7.77 -9.42 5.69
C GLY A 60 -6.86 -8.94 6.82
N ASP A 61 -5.78 -9.66 7.10
CA ASP A 61 -4.86 -9.31 8.19
C ASP A 61 -3.84 -8.23 7.76
N LEU A 62 -3.74 -7.98 6.45
CA LEU A 62 -2.78 -7.05 5.89
C LEU A 62 -3.20 -5.59 6.10
N VAL A 63 -2.24 -4.81 6.57
CA VAL A 63 -2.32 -3.35 6.68
C VAL A 63 -1.15 -2.73 5.95
N MET A 64 -1.45 -1.81 5.04
CA MET A 64 -0.44 -1.18 4.19
C MET A 64 -0.57 0.33 4.22
N LEU A 65 0.49 1.01 4.66
CA LEU A 65 0.58 2.45 4.76
C LEU A 65 1.61 2.98 3.74
N LEU A 66 1.17 3.83 2.83
CA LEU A 66 2.05 4.58 1.94
C LEU A 66 2.39 5.93 2.58
N VAL A 67 3.68 6.28 2.60
CA VAL A 67 4.18 7.54 3.15
C VAL A 67 5.01 8.27 2.09
N ALA A 68 4.64 9.51 1.82
CA ALA A 68 5.36 10.41 0.90
C ALA A 68 6.60 11.04 1.57
N PRO A 69 7.52 11.65 0.81
CA PRO A 69 8.69 12.34 1.36
C PRO A 69 8.37 13.47 2.34
N SER A 70 7.17 14.05 2.27
CA SER A 70 6.62 15.06 3.18
C SER A 70 6.15 14.51 4.53
N GLU A 71 6.14 13.18 4.69
CA GLU A 71 5.53 12.42 5.79
C GLU A 71 3.99 12.40 5.82
N ASP A 72 3.34 13.02 4.83
CA ASP A 72 1.93 12.73 4.56
C ASP A 72 1.77 11.26 4.18
N ASN A 73 0.65 10.65 4.57
CA ASN A 73 0.46 9.22 4.42
C ASN A 73 -1.00 8.82 4.17
N ALA A 74 -1.17 7.69 3.48
CA ALA A 74 -2.45 7.10 3.12
C ALA A 74 -2.47 5.60 3.47
N MET A 75 -3.55 5.15 4.10
CA MET A 75 -3.84 3.73 4.33
C MET A 75 -4.39 3.12 3.04
N ILE A 76 -3.55 2.43 2.27
CA ILE A 76 -3.93 1.96 0.94
C ILE A 76 -4.66 0.60 0.97
N MET A 77 -4.45 -0.18 2.03
CA MET A 77 -5.16 -1.44 2.26
C MET A 77 -5.25 -1.73 3.75
N ARG A 78 -6.45 -2.02 4.24
CA ARG A 78 -6.69 -2.59 5.57
C ARG A 78 -7.99 -3.40 5.57
N SER A 79 -7.94 -4.60 6.16
CA SER A 79 -9.10 -5.47 6.37
C SER A 79 -9.86 -5.80 5.07
N ALA A 80 -9.13 -6.04 3.99
CA ALA A 80 -9.68 -6.41 2.69
C ALA A 80 -9.35 -7.86 2.35
N GLY A 81 -10.32 -8.57 1.77
CA GLY A 81 -10.15 -9.93 1.27
C GLY A 81 -10.46 -11.03 2.27
N SER A 82 -10.69 -10.71 3.55
CA SER A 82 -10.99 -11.66 4.63
C SER A 82 -10.04 -12.88 4.60
N SER A 83 -10.54 -14.09 4.81
CA SER A 83 -9.77 -15.35 4.80
C SER A 83 -9.60 -16.00 3.42
N PHE A 84 -9.79 -15.25 2.33
CA PHE A 84 -9.68 -15.78 0.98
C PHE A 84 -8.23 -15.74 0.48
N ASN A 85 -7.59 -16.91 0.44
CA ASN A 85 -6.23 -17.06 -0.07
C ASN A 85 -6.02 -16.41 -1.46
N ILE A 86 -5.02 -15.54 -1.52
CA ILE A 86 -4.51 -14.90 -2.74
C ILE A 86 -3.13 -15.47 -3.08
N VAL A 87 -2.90 -15.73 -4.36
CA VAL A 87 -1.64 -16.31 -4.86
C VAL A 87 -1.20 -15.52 -6.06
N ASN A 88 0.04 -15.00 -6.01
CA ASN A 88 0.66 -14.22 -7.08
C ASN A 88 -0.26 -13.12 -7.66
N THR A 89 -0.99 -12.44 -6.77
CA THR A 89 -1.99 -11.43 -7.13
C THR A 89 -1.33 -10.08 -7.33
N THR A 90 -1.70 -9.37 -8.41
CA THR A 90 -1.19 -8.02 -8.71
C THR A 90 -2.32 -7.02 -8.50
N ILE A 91 -2.13 -6.09 -7.57
CA ILE A 91 -3.14 -5.10 -7.17
C ILE A 91 -2.60 -3.72 -7.49
N THR A 92 -3.32 -2.95 -8.29
CA THR A 92 -3.05 -1.52 -8.50
C THR A 92 -4.08 -0.69 -7.74
N PHE A 93 -3.61 0.20 -6.87
CA PHE A 93 -4.41 1.21 -6.20
C PHE A 93 -4.46 2.48 -7.05
N ASP A 94 -5.67 2.90 -7.37
CA ASP A 94 -5.97 4.13 -8.10
C ASP A 94 -7.27 4.74 -7.55
N ASP A 95 -7.24 6.00 -7.14
CA ASP A 95 -8.43 6.72 -6.64
C ASP A 95 -9.59 6.73 -7.66
N ASP A 96 -9.27 6.67 -8.96
CA ASP A 96 -10.27 6.68 -10.04
C ASP A 96 -10.79 5.27 -10.42
N ALA A 97 -10.34 4.22 -9.72
CA ALA A 97 -10.83 2.86 -9.98
C ALA A 97 -12.34 2.74 -9.71
N ALA A 98 -13.01 1.84 -10.43
CA ALA A 98 -14.46 1.68 -10.34
C ALA A 98 -14.91 1.14 -8.97
N ASP A 99 -14.15 0.19 -8.43
CA ASP A 99 -14.52 -0.57 -7.23
C ASP A 99 -13.38 -0.52 -6.19
N PRO A 100 -13.70 -0.51 -4.88
CA PRO A 100 -12.71 -0.75 -3.84
C PRO A 100 -12.26 -2.22 -3.82
N LEU A 101 -11.19 -2.52 -3.10
CA LEU A 101 -10.88 -3.91 -2.74
C LEU A 101 -12.09 -4.57 -2.06
N PRO A 102 -12.44 -5.84 -2.35
CA PRO A 102 -13.53 -6.51 -1.66
C PRO A 102 -13.21 -6.75 -0.18
N GLU A 103 -14.15 -6.46 0.73
CA GLU A 103 -14.00 -6.76 2.16
C GLU A 103 -14.12 -8.28 2.44
N PHE A 104 -15.21 -8.90 1.95
CA PHE A 104 -15.57 -10.29 2.26
C PHE A 104 -15.53 -11.25 1.05
N ASN A 105 -14.68 -10.98 0.06
CA ASN A 105 -14.47 -11.87 -1.08
C ASN A 105 -12.99 -11.91 -1.46
N LYS A 106 -12.59 -12.92 -2.23
CA LYS A 106 -11.24 -13.02 -2.77
C LYS A 106 -10.85 -11.77 -3.57
N ILE A 107 -9.67 -11.23 -3.29
CA ILE A 107 -9.06 -10.19 -4.12
C ILE A 107 -8.47 -10.87 -5.36
N GLU A 108 -8.94 -10.46 -6.54
CA GLU A 108 -8.33 -10.86 -7.82
C GLU A 108 -7.35 -9.80 -8.31
N SER A 109 -6.49 -10.15 -9.27
CA SER A 109 -5.59 -9.17 -9.87
C SER A 109 -6.39 -8.11 -10.62
N GLY A 110 -6.09 -6.83 -10.38
CA GLY A 110 -6.87 -5.75 -10.96
C GLY A 110 -6.49 -4.39 -10.40
N THR A 111 -7.30 -3.39 -10.76
CA THR A 111 -7.18 -2.02 -10.28
C THR A 111 -8.35 -1.71 -9.38
N PHE A 112 -8.06 -1.22 -8.18
CA PHE A 112 -9.04 -0.97 -7.12
C PHE A 112 -8.78 0.38 -6.46
N GLN A 113 -9.79 0.93 -5.81
CA GLN A 113 -9.60 2.08 -4.93
C GLN A 113 -8.77 1.65 -3.72
N PRO A 114 -7.91 2.52 -3.17
CA PRO A 114 -7.31 2.26 -1.87
C PRO A 114 -8.40 2.25 -0.79
N THR A 115 -8.36 1.24 0.08
CA THR A 115 -9.44 1.00 1.02
C THR A 115 -8.92 0.80 2.44
N ASP A 116 -9.61 1.44 3.38
CA ASP A 116 -9.48 1.18 4.82
C ASP A 116 -10.86 0.80 5.36
N TYR A 117 -11.11 -0.50 5.56
CA TYR A 117 -12.34 -0.98 6.18
C TYR A 117 -12.34 -0.85 7.71
N GLY A 118 -11.24 -0.37 8.29
CA GLY A 118 -11.11 -0.20 9.73
C GLY A 118 -10.96 -1.54 10.45
N ARG A 119 -11.96 -1.91 11.25
CA ARG A 119 -11.93 -3.14 12.06
C ARG A 119 -12.92 -4.15 11.51
N GLU A 120 -12.59 -5.43 11.57
CA GLU A 120 -13.64 -6.45 11.58
C GLU A 120 -14.55 -6.25 12.80
N LYS A 121 -15.85 -6.28 12.55
CA LYS A 121 -16.90 -6.01 13.53
C LYS A 121 -16.90 -7.11 14.61
N GLY A 122 -16.22 -6.90 15.73
CA GLY A 122 -16.31 -7.79 16.89
C GLY A 122 -15.15 -7.77 17.88
N GLU A 123 -14.02 -7.15 17.56
CA GLU A 123 -12.82 -7.23 18.40
C GLU A 123 -12.56 -5.95 19.21
N GLU A 124 -12.51 -6.14 20.53
CA GLU A 124 -12.43 -5.08 21.55
C GLU A 124 -11.02 -4.43 21.60
N SER A 125 -10.02 -5.09 21.04
CA SER A 125 -8.67 -4.58 20.85
C SER A 125 -8.56 -4.03 19.42
N GLY A 126 -8.24 -2.75 19.26
CA GLY A 126 -8.11 -2.17 17.92
C GLY A 126 -7.06 -2.90 17.09
N GLY A 127 -7.44 -3.29 15.86
CA GLY A 127 -6.51 -3.94 14.93
C GLY A 127 -5.19 -3.17 14.84
N ALA A 128 -4.09 -3.90 14.91
CA ALA A 128 -2.76 -3.34 15.03
C ALA A 128 -2.41 -2.46 13.82
N ASN A 129 -1.98 -1.23 14.08
CA ASN A 129 -1.46 -0.37 13.02
C ASN A 129 0.03 -0.69 12.80
N PRO A 130 0.57 -0.33 11.62
CA PRO A 130 2.01 -0.23 11.42
C PRO A 130 2.69 0.46 12.61
N VAL A 131 3.60 -0.25 13.27
CA VAL A 131 4.35 0.22 14.45
C VAL A 131 5.58 1.03 14.04
N PRO A 132 6.20 1.82 14.94
CA PRO A 132 7.47 2.50 14.66
C PRO A 132 8.50 1.56 14.02
N PRO A 133 9.23 2.00 12.98
CA PRO A 133 9.41 3.39 12.55
C PRO A 133 8.34 3.94 11.59
N ALA A 134 7.17 3.29 11.43
CA ALA A 134 6.05 3.91 10.72
C ALA A 134 5.54 5.16 11.46
N PRO A 135 5.16 6.23 10.73
CA PRO A 135 4.45 7.35 11.34
C PRO A 135 3.04 6.90 11.78
N VAL A 136 2.38 7.73 12.60
CA VAL A 136 0.98 7.50 12.95
C VAL A 136 0.14 7.57 11.67
N PRO A 137 -0.65 6.52 11.33
CA PRO A 137 -1.53 6.56 10.18
C PRO A 137 -2.51 7.73 10.24
N SER A 138 -2.68 8.41 9.12
CA SER A 138 -3.78 9.33 8.88
C SER A 138 -5.10 8.56 8.79
N THR A 139 -6.22 9.27 8.75
CA THR A 139 -7.54 8.68 8.48
C THR A 139 -7.87 8.60 6.98
N ASN A 140 -6.91 8.89 6.09
CA ASN A 140 -7.13 8.95 4.65
C ASN A 140 -6.69 7.64 3.99
N SER A 141 -7.49 7.14 3.05
CA SER A 141 -7.07 6.10 2.11
C SER A 141 -6.77 6.66 0.72
N GLN A 142 -7.35 7.79 0.34
CA GLN A 142 -7.19 8.41 -0.98
C GLN A 142 -5.74 8.86 -1.23
N LEU A 143 -5.20 8.51 -2.40
CA LEU A 143 -3.87 8.88 -2.85
C LEU A 143 -3.77 10.37 -3.26
N SER A 144 -4.89 11.01 -3.54
CA SER A 144 -4.98 12.46 -3.77
C SER A 144 -4.56 13.32 -2.57
N ILE A 145 -4.36 12.73 -1.38
CA ILE A 145 -3.68 13.41 -0.27
C ILE A 145 -2.29 13.94 -0.68
N PHE A 146 -1.64 13.30 -1.66
CA PHE A 146 -0.32 13.69 -2.15
C PHE A 146 -0.33 14.80 -3.22
N ASP A 147 -1.51 15.22 -3.69
CA ASP A 147 -1.63 16.20 -4.77
C ASP A 147 -1.05 17.57 -4.40
N GLY A 148 -0.41 18.23 -5.36
CA GLY A 148 0.24 19.52 -5.19
C GLY A 148 1.58 19.47 -4.44
N GLN A 149 2.00 18.29 -3.96
CA GLN A 149 3.27 18.12 -3.26
C GLN A 149 4.44 17.87 -4.22
N SER A 150 5.65 18.02 -3.70
CA SER A 150 6.88 17.60 -4.41
C SER A 150 6.96 16.07 -4.40
N PRO A 151 7.22 15.41 -5.54
CA PRO A 151 7.41 13.96 -5.59
C PRO A 151 8.78 13.50 -5.08
N ASN A 152 9.75 14.41 -4.94
CA ASN A 152 11.15 14.07 -4.75
C ASN A 152 11.47 13.64 -3.31
N GLY A 153 12.19 12.52 -3.19
CA GLY A 153 12.63 11.92 -1.94
C GLY A 153 12.21 10.47 -1.80
N ASN A 154 12.26 9.98 -0.57
CA ASN A 154 11.94 8.58 -0.27
C ASN A 154 10.45 8.39 -0.05
N TRP A 155 9.81 7.63 -0.94
CA TRP A 155 8.50 7.04 -0.71
C TRP A 155 8.66 5.73 0.05
N LYS A 156 7.83 5.51 1.06
CA LYS A 156 7.94 4.36 1.96
C LYS A 156 6.62 3.60 1.94
N LEU A 157 6.70 2.29 1.74
CA LEU A 157 5.59 1.36 1.96
C LEU A 157 5.87 0.59 3.26
N TYR A 158 4.97 0.73 4.22
CA TYR A 158 4.96 -0.08 5.44
C TYR A 158 3.89 -1.15 5.28
N VAL A 159 4.28 -2.40 5.46
CA VAL A 159 3.37 -3.56 5.43
C VAL A 159 3.40 -4.23 6.79
N TYR A 160 2.24 -4.50 7.35
CA TYR A 160 2.07 -5.10 8.67
C TYR A 160 0.99 -6.17 8.61
N ASP A 161 1.26 -7.31 9.22
CA ASP A 161 0.31 -8.39 9.42
C ASP A 161 -0.26 -8.31 10.83
N GLN A 162 -1.57 -8.11 10.95
CA GLN A 162 -2.26 -7.89 12.22
C GLN A 162 -2.43 -9.15 13.05
N PHE A 163 -2.53 -10.31 12.42
CA PHE A 163 -2.88 -11.55 13.08
C PHE A 163 -1.85 -12.64 12.76
N GLY A 164 -1.73 -13.62 13.66
CA GLY A 164 -0.75 -14.69 13.49
C GLY A 164 -1.25 -15.80 12.58
N ASP A 165 -0.48 -16.88 12.54
CA ASP A 165 -0.78 -18.14 11.84
C ASP A 165 -0.70 -18.13 10.31
N ASP A 166 -0.50 -16.96 9.71
CA ASP A 166 -0.32 -16.80 8.27
C ASP A 166 1.05 -16.21 7.90
N ILE A 167 1.51 -16.60 6.71
CA ILE A 167 2.69 -16.01 6.08
C ILE A 167 2.37 -15.70 4.63
N GLY A 168 3.10 -14.74 4.09
CA GLY A 168 2.99 -14.33 2.72
C GLY A 168 4.19 -13.56 2.23
N VAL A 169 4.08 -13.14 0.98
CA VAL A 169 5.16 -12.48 0.28
C VAL A 169 4.61 -11.64 -0.85
N MET A 170 5.23 -10.47 -1.05
CA MET A 170 5.13 -9.71 -2.28
C MET A 170 6.41 -9.96 -3.09
N VAL A 171 6.36 -10.99 -3.94
CA VAL A 171 7.59 -11.59 -4.52
C VAL A 171 8.31 -10.69 -5.53
N PHE A 172 7.60 -9.72 -6.12
CA PHE A 172 8.17 -8.77 -7.08
C PHE A 172 8.20 -7.33 -6.55
N GLY A 173 8.02 -7.17 -5.23
CA GLY A 173 7.93 -5.87 -4.56
C GLY A 173 6.80 -5.01 -5.10
N TRP A 174 7.02 -3.71 -5.20
CA TRP A 174 5.99 -2.74 -5.55
C TRP A 174 6.50 -1.63 -6.46
N SER A 175 5.55 -0.98 -7.13
CA SER A 175 5.79 0.14 -8.02
C SER A 175 4.95 1.34 -7.62
N LEU A 176 5.49 2.53 -7.84
CA LEU A 176 4.83 3.81 -7.66
C LEU A 176 4.81 4.51 -9.02
N THR A 177 3.63 4.84 -9.53
CA THR A 177 3.49 5.65 -10.75
C THR A 177 2.98 7.02 -10.36
N ILE A 178 3.71 8.06 -10.74
CA ILE A 178 3.40 9.44 -10.40
C ILE A 178 3.20 10.20 -11.70
N THR A 179 2.10 10.97 -11.76
CA THR A 179 1.92 12.01 -12.78
C THR A 179 2.12 13.36 -12.12
N THR A 180 2.94 14.21 -12.71
CA THR A 180 3.14 15.59 -12.28
C THR A 180 2.68 16.59 -13.33
N THR A 181 2.43 17.82 -12.90
CA THR A 181 2.37 18.98 -13.79
C THR A 181 3.68 19.75 -13.74
N VAL A 182 4.17 20.17 -14.91
CA VAL A 182 5.29 21.10 -15.03
C VAL A 182 4.77 22.44 -15.55
N ILE A 183 5.23 23.52 -14.92
CA ILE A 183 4.89 24.90 -15.31
C ILE A 183 5.86 25.35 -16.40
#